data_AF-A0A660Z2W0-F1
#
_entry.id   AF-A0A660Z2W0-F1
#
_cell.length_a   1.000
_cell.length_b   1.000
_cell.length_c   1.000
_cell.angle_alpha   90.00
_cell.angle_beta   90.00
_cell.angle_gamma   90.00
#
_symmetry.space_group_name_H-M   'P 1'
#
loop_
_entity.id
_entity.type
_entity.pdbx_description
1 polymer ?
#
loop_
_entity_poly.entity_id
_entity_poly.type
_entity_poly.pdbx_seq_one_letter_code
_entity_poly.pdbx_strand_id
1 'polypeptide(L)'
;MEKSIKNLLLNNVYNKKIFLTGPPKCGKTTIIKKVAERLTITAYGFFTEEIREKGKRVGFSINTLSGKKGILSHINIKKGPKVGKYGVNLNDIDKIAIASMIPKDDKGIIIIDEIGKMECFSKKFIKTVKDILKLPNPILGSVALKGDGLIKEI
;
A
#
# COMPACT_ATOMS: atom_id res chain seq x y z
N MET A 1 15.80 15.73 -31.52
CA MET A 1 15.65 14.27 -31.45
C MET A 1 16.08 13.72 -30.08
N GLU A 2 17.29 14.02 -29.58
CA GLU A 2 17.76 13.59 -28.24
C GLU A 2 16.89 14.03 -27.06
N LYS A 3 16.40 15.28 -27.03
CA LYS A 3 15.49 15.77 -25.97
C LYS A 3 14.18 14.96 -25.89
N SER A 4 13.69 14.50 -27.03
CA SER A 4 12.45 13.70 -27.11
C SER A 4 12.69 12.27 -26.64
N ILE A 5 13.84 11.67 -26.98
CA ILE A 5 14.24 10.34 -26.48
C ILE A 5 14.55 10.38 -24.98
N LYS A 6 15.23 11.41 -24.46
CA LYS A 6 15.44 11.60 -23.00
C LYS A 6 14.12 11.76 -22.25
N ASN A 7 13.17 12.54 -22.76
CA ASN A 7 11.84 12.63 -22.15
C ASN A 7 11.08 11.31 -22.22
N LEU A 8 11.18 10.56 -23.32
CA LEU A 8 10.56 9.23 -23.44
C LEU A 8 11.16 8.23 -22.44
N LEU A 9 12.50 8.24 -22.27
CA LEU A 9 13.22 7.39 -21.33
C LEU A 9 12.94 7.79 -19.87
N LEU A 10 12.90 9.09 -19.56
CA LEU A 10 12.52 9.60 -18.25
C LEU A 10 11.06 9.24 -17.93
N ASN A 11 10.12 9.46 -18.86
CA ASN A 11 8.72 9.07 -18.70
C ASN A 11 8.55 7.55 -18.48
N ASN A 12 9.37 6.72 -19.12
CA ASN A 12 9.41 5.28 -18.88
C ASN A 12 9.95 4.89 -17.50
N VAL A 13 10.81 5.70 -16.89
CA VAL A 13 11.27 5.50 -15.50
C VAL A 13 10.21 5.98 -14.51
N TYR A 14 9.53 7.09 -14.80
CA TYR A 14 8.49 7.66 -13.93
C TYR A 14 7.17 6.88 -13.92
N ASN A 15 6.92 5.94 -14.84
CA ASN A 15 5.71 5.11 -14.84
C ASN A 15 5.94 3.68 -14.31
N LYS A 16 7.06 3.42 -13.62
CA LYS A 16 7.34 2.07 -13.11
C LYS A 16 6.46 1.72 -11.91
N LYS A 17 5.95 0.49 -11.94
CA LYS A 17 5.22 -0.14 -10.83
C LYS A 17 6.15 -1.19 -10.22
N ILE A 18 6.65 -0.92 -9.02
CA ILE A 18 7.60 -1.79 -8.32
C ILE A 18 6.92 -2.34 -7.09
N PHE A 19 6.80 -3.66 -7.02
CA PHE A 19 6.26 -4.37 -5.87
C PHE A 19 7.31 -5.28 -5.26
N LEU A 20 7.54 -5.12 -3.96
CA LEU A 20 8.36 -6.05 -3.19
C LEU A 20 7.47 -7.21 -2.72
N THR A 21 7.90 -8.43 -2.99
CA THR A 21 7.27 -9.64 -2.46
C THR A 21 8.25 -10.45 -1.63
N GLY A 22 7.73 -11.29 -0.75
CA GLY A 22 8.54 -12.11 0.14
C GLY A 22 7.82 -12.49 1.43
N PRO A 23 8.41 -13.39 2.22
CA PRO A 23 7.81 -13.87 3.47
C PRO A 23 7.43 -12.72 4.42
N PRO A 24 6.39 -12.90 5.25
CA PRO A 24 6.09 -11.93 6.30
C PRO A 24 7.33 -11.62 7.15
N LYS A 25 7.52 -10.33 7.49
CA LYS A 25 8.65 -9.82 8.30
C LYS A 25 10.04 -9.92 7.65
N CYS A 26 10.16 -10.17 6.34
CA CYS A 26 11.45 -10.15 5.65
C CYS A 26 12.05 -8.75 5.40
N GLY A 27 11.40 -7.68 5.87
CA GLY A 27 11.91 -6.30 5.79
C GLY A 27 11.34 -5.43 4.67
N LYS A 28 10.27 -5.86 3.96
CA LYS A 28 9.64 -5.08 2.86
C LYS A 28 9.27 -3.66 3.27
N THR A 29 8.47 -3.52 4.32
CA THR A 29 8.07 -2.23 4.91
C THR A 29 9.28 -1.36 5.25
N THR A 30 10.35 -1.94 5.81
CA THR A 30 11.57 -1.20 6.15
C THR A 30 12.27 -0.64 4.92
N ILE A 31 12.36 -1.42 3.83
CA ILE A 31 12.94 -0.95 2.57
C ILE A 31 12.09 0.17 1.98
N ILE A 32 10.77 -0.02 1.88
CA ILE A 32 9.87 0.99 1.30
C ILE A 32 9.93 2.29 2.08
N LYS A 33 9.93 2.26 3.43
CA LYS A 33 10.09 3.46 4.26
C LYS A 33 11.41 4.18 3.99
N LYS A 34 12.52 3.45 3.99
CA LYS A 34 13.85 4.01 3.69
C LYS A 34 13.92 4.64 2.30
N VAL A 35 13.23 4.08 1.32
CA VAL A 35 13.13 4.69 0.00
C VAL A 35 12.28 5.95 0.07
N ALA A 36 11.08 5.87 0.65
CA ALA A 36 10.17 7.01 0.78
C ALA A 36 10.81 8.22 1.49
N GLU A 37 11.61 7.99 2.53
CA GLU A 37 12.38 9.03 3.24
C GLU A 37 13.41 9.76 2.37
N ARG A 38 13.88 9.13 1.28
CA ARG A 38 14.87 9.69 0.35
C ARG A 38 14.24 10.30 -0.90
N LEU A 39 12.92 10.17 -1.09
CA LEU A 39 12.24 10.71 -2.24
C LEU A 39 12.08 12.22 -2.11
N THR A 40 12.35 12.93 -3.20
CA THR A 40 12.18 14.40 -3.31
C THR A 40 10.88 14.79 -3.98
N ILE A 41 10.10 13.81 -4.44
CA ILE A 41 8.78 14.01 -5.07
C ILE A 41 7.68 13.78 -4.04
N THR A 42 6.50 14.37 -4.29
CA THR A 42 5.32 14.16 -3.45
C THR A 42 4.97 12.68 -3.40
N ALA A 43 4.71 12.17 -2.20
CA ALA A 43 4.31 10.78 -1.97
C ALA A 43 2.88 10.71 -1.43
N TYR A 44 2.10 9.79 -1.99
CA TYR A 44 0.74 9.45 -1.58
C TYR A 44 0.69 8.04 -1.03
N GLY A 45 -0.33 7.73 -0.23
CA GLY A 45 -0.61 6.38 0.25
C GLY A 45 -0.21 6.16 1.71
N PHE A 46 0.09 4.90 2.04
CA PHE A 46 0.15 4.45 3.43
C PHE A 46 1.12 3.29 3.65
N PHE A 47 1.48 3.12 4.92
CA PHE A 47 2.19 1.98 5.46
C PHE A 47 1.32 1.21 6.43
N THR A 48 1.61 -0.09 6.56
CA THR A 48 1.00 -0.95 7.56
C THR A 48 2.02 -1.28 8.64
N GLU A 49 1.63 -1.14 9.91
CA GLU A 49 2.50 -1.44 11.04
C GLU A 49 1.82 -2.39 12.03
N GLU A 50 2.62 -3.19 12.73
CA GLU A 50 2.09 -4.04 13.79
C GLU A 50 1.69 -3.22 15.02
N ILE A 51 0.46 -3.39 15.50
CA ILE A 51 0.04 -2.90 16.81
C ILE A 51 0.42 -3.97 17.83
N ARG A 52 1.23 -3.58 18.83
CA ARG A 52 1.71 -4.47 19.88
C ARG A 52 1.34 -3.96 21.26
N GLU A 53 0.81 -4.85 22.09
CA GLU A 53 0.51 -4.61 23.51
C GLU A 53 1.19 -5.69 24.34
N LYS A 54 1.93 -5.30 25.39
CA LYS A 54 2.67 -6.22 26.28
C LYS A 54 3.51 -7.25 25.49
N GLY A 55 4.19 -6.78 24.44
CA GLY A 55 5.03 -7.61 23.56
C GLY A 55 4.27 -8.49 22.54
N LYS A 56 2.94 -8.59 22.62
CA LYS A 56 2.12 -9.41 21.72
C LYS A 56 1.50 -8.56 20.61
N ARG A 57 1.50 -9.06 19.38
CA ARG A 57 0.79 -8.42 18.26
C ARG A 57 -0.72 -8.58 18.40
N VAL A 58 -1.41 -7.46 18.58
CA VAL A 58 -2.86 -7.36 18.79
C VAL A 58 -3.61 -6.82 17.56
N GLY A 59 -2.90 -6.22 16.61
CA GLY A 59 -3.50 -5.76 15.37
C GLY A 59 -2.49 -5.19 14.39
N PHE A 60 -3.02 -4.46 13.42
CA PHE A 60 -2.28 -3.77 12.39
C PHE A 60 -2.89 -2.38 12.17
N SER A 61 -2.06 -1.34 12.07
CA SER A 61 -2.49 0.03 11.82
C SER A 61 -2.22 0.44 10.38
N ILE A 62 -3.03 1.37 9.87
CA ILE A 62 -2.82 2.09 8.62
C ILE A 62 -2.22 3.44 9.00
N ASN A 63 -1.02 3.74 8.52
CA ASN A 63 -0.34 5.02 8.75
C ASN A 63 -0.11 5.70 7.39
N THR A 64 -0.84 6.78 7.13
CA THR A 64 -0.75 7.50 5.86
C THR A 64 0.46 8.45 5.84
N LEU A 65 0.98 8.73 4.65
CA LEU A 65 2.03 9.73 4.44
C LEU A 65 1.58 11.16 4.81
N SER A 66 0.26 11.42 4.86
CA SER A 66 -0.30 12.69 5.32
C SER A 66 -0.51 12.75 6.84
N GLY A 67 0.00 11.79 7.61
CA GLY A 67 -0.08 11.74 9.08
C GLY A 67 -1.40 11.22 9.66
N LYS A 68 -2.40 10.87 8.84
CA LYS A 68 -3.62 10.20 9.32
C LYS A 68 -3.33 8.75 9.73
N LYS A 69 -4.00 8.29 10.78
CA LYS A 69 -3.89 6.93 11.30
C LYS A 69 -5.26 6.24 11.34
N GLY A 70 -5.26 4.94 11.07
CA GLY A 70 -6.42 4.06 11.14
C GLY A 70 -6.03 2.67 11.64
N ILE A 71 -7.02 1.82 11.86
CA ILE A 71 -6.84 0.42 12.21
C ILE A 71 -7.14 -0.42 10.97
N LEU A 72 -6.19 -1.22 10.49
CA LEU A 72 -6.43 -2.21 9.44
C LEU A 72 -7.18 -3.42 10.01
N SER A 73 -6.68 -3.95 11.13
CA SER A 73 -7.30 -5.07 11.81
C SER A 73 -6.90 -5.14 13.29
N HIS A 74 -7.75 -5.75 14.12
CA HIS A 74 -7.52 -5.87 15.55
C HIS A 74 -8.20 -7.11 16.14
N ILE A 75 -7.64 -7.68 17.21
CA ILE A 75 -8.25 -8.84 17.92
C ILE A 75 -9.60 -8.51 18.60
N ASN A 76 -9.84 -7.23 18.87
CA ASN A 76 -11.07 -6.75 19.50
C ASN A 76 -12.19 -6.49 18.48
N ILE A 77 -11.88 -6.50 17.17
CA ILE A 77 -12.90 -6.39 16.12
C ILE A 77 -13.55 -7.76 15.95
N LYS A 78 -14.82 -7.87 16.36
CA LYS A 78 -15.55 -9.14 16.36
C LYS A 78 -16.39 -9.38 15.10
N LYS A 79 -16.84 -8.31 14.44
CA LYS A 79 -17.69 -8.32 13.25
C LYS A 79 -16.84 -8.18 11.98
N GLY A 80 -17.34 -8.74 10.87
CA GLY A 80 -16.70 -8.65 9.56
C GLY A 80 -15.68 -9.76 9.28
N PRO A 81 -14.95 -9.65 8.16
CA PRO A 81 -13.98 -10.66 7.74
C PRO A 81 -12.80 -10.78 8.71
N LYS A 82 -12.20 -11.96 8.76
CA LYS A 82 -11.11 -12.29 9.69
C LYS A 82 -9.93 -12.95 8.97
N VAL A 83 -8.73 -12.70 9.49
CA VAL A 83 -7.52 -13.46 9.17
C VAL A 83 -6.91 -13.96 10.47
N GLY A 84 -7.01 -15.27 10.70
CA GLY A 84 -6.70 -15.85 12.01
C GLY A 84 -7.55 -15.20 13.10
N LYS A 85 -6.88 -14.64 14.12
CA LYS A 85 -7.54 -13.96 15.25
C LYS A 85 -7.90 -12.48 15.02
N TYR A 86 -7.50 -11.90 13.89
CA TYR A 86 -7.66 -10.46 13.64
C TYR A 86 -8.94 -10.19 12.83
N GLY A 87 -9.84 -9.37 13.37
CA GLY A 87 -10.98 -8.83 12.61
C GLY A 87 -10.55 -7.62 11.79
N VAL A 88 -10.93 -7.59 10.52
CA VAL A 88 -10.55 -6.56 9.56
C VAL A 88 -11.52 -5.38 9.62
N ASN A 89 -10.99 -4.18 9.70
CA ASN A 89 -11.76 -2.93 9.70
C ASN A 89 -11.89 -2.39 8.27
N LEU A 90 -12.96 -2.79 7.58
CA LEU A 90 -13.24 -2.33 6.22
C LEU A 90 -13.49 -0.82 6.14
N ASN A 91 -14.01 -0.20 7.20
CA ASN A 91 -14.29 1.23 7.23
C ASN A 91 -13.00 2.06 7.15
N ASP A 92 -11.98 1.70 7.90
CA ASP A 92 -10.70 2.43 7.90
C ASP A 92 -9.89 2.16 6.64
N ILE A 93 -9.98 0.95 6.05
CA ILE A 93 -9.45 0.70 4.70
C ILE A 93 -10.07 1.71 3.73
N ASP A 94 -11.40 1.83 3.73
CA ASP A 94 -12.10 2.67 2.75
C ASP A 94 -11.92 4.17 2.97
N LYS A 95 -11.84 4.63 4.23
CA LYS A 95 -11.76 6.06 4.57
C LYS A 95 -10.33 6.57 4.68
N ILE A 96 -9.37 5.71 4.98
CA ILE A 96 -7.99 6.11 5.30
C ILE A 96 -7.04 5.57 4.24
N ALA A 97 -6.94 4.24 4.08
CA ALA A 97 -6.02 3.66 3.10
C ALA A 97 -6.36 4.11 1.68
N ILE A 98 -7.60 3.87 1.22
CA ILE A 98 -8.04 4.24 -0.13
C ILE A 98 -7.90 5.74 -0.38
N ALA A 99 -8.38 6.58 0.54
CA ALA A 99 -8.32 8.03 0.38
C ALA A 99 -6.87 8.56 0.30
N SER A 100 -5.92 7.90 0.97
CA SER A 100 -4.52 8.33 0.95
C SER A 100 -3.78 7.98 -0.34
N MET A 101 -4.14 6.90 -1.04
CA MET A 101 -3.43 6.42 -2.22
C MET A 101 -3.94 6.99 -3.55
N ILE A 102 -4.99 7.83 -3.51
CA ILE A 102 -5.47 8.55 -4.70
C ILE A 102 -4.57 9.77 -4.92
N PRO A 103 -3.77 9.82 -6.00
CA PRO A 103 -2.86 10.93 -6.25
C PRO A 103 -3.64 12.19 -6.66
N LYS A 104 -3.08 13.38 -6.38
CA LYS A 104 -3.68 14.66 -6.76
C LYS A 104 -3.16 15.18 -8.11
N ASP A 105 -2.07 14.61 -8.60
CA ASP A 105 -1.40 14.94 -9.86
C ASP A 105 -0.72 13.67 -10.43
N ASP A 106 -0.12 13.78 -11.61
CA ASP A 106 0.59 12.70 -12.31
C ASP A 106 2.09 12.61 -11.97
N LYS A 107 2.61 13.49 -11.10
CA LYS A 107 4.05 13.62 -10.79
C LYS A 107 4.45 12.96 -9.48
N GLY A 108 3.50 12.80 -8.55
CA GLY A 108 3.77 12.13 -7.27
C GLY A 108 3.81 10.61 -7.37
N ILE A 109 4.50 9.98 -6.42
CA ILE A 109 4.58 8.52 -6.27
C ILE A 109 3.47 8.00 -5.36
N ILE A 110 2.97 6.81 -5.64
CA ILE A 110 2.00 6.12 -4.78
C ILE A 110 2.73 5.02 -4.00
N ILE A 111 2.61 5.04 -2.68
CA ILE A 111 3.16 4.07 -1.74
C ILE A 111 2.04 3.19 -1.18
N ILE A 112 2.17 1.87 -1.33
CA ILE A 112 1.17 0.90 -0.85
C ILE A 112 1.88 -0.24 -0.12
N ASP A 113 1.91 -0.20 1.20
CA ASP A 113 2.47 -1.27 2.02
C ASP A 113 1.40 -1.77 3.01
N GLU A 114 0.74 -2.91 2.82
CA GLU A 114 0.92 -3.99 1.80
C GLU A 114 -0.39 -4.24 1.02
N ILE A 115 -0.29 -4.80 -0.19
CA ILE A 115 -1.41 -5.44 -0.88
C ILE A 115 -1.49 -6.90 -0.39
N GLY A 116 -2.24 -7.08 0.69
CA GLY A 116 -2.38 -8.38 1.36
C GLY A 116 -3.83 -8.85 1.45
N LYS A 117 -4.00 -10.03 2.07
CA LYS A 117 -5.31 -10.66 2.25
C LYS A 117 -6.29 -9.79 3.04
N MET A 118 -5.80 -8.99 4.00
CA MET A 118 -6.65 -8.17 4.85
C MET A 118 -7.29 -7.01 4.07
N GLU A 119 -6.48 -6.29 3.31
CA GLU A 119 -6.89 -5.16 2.48
C GLU A 119 -7.83 -5.62 1.35
N CYS A 120 -7.52 -6.79 0.76
CA CYS A 120 -8.32 -7.39 -0.32
C CYS A 120 -9.72 -7.88 0.12
N PHE A 121 -10.08 -7.85 1.40
CA PHE A 121 -11.49 -8.01 1.77
C PHE A 121 -12.35 -6.80 1.37
N SER A 122 -11.76 -5.61 1.19
CA SER A 122 -12.48 -4.47 0.62
C SER A 122 -12.48 -4.56 -0.90
N LYS A 123 -13.66 -4.79 -1.48
CA LYS A 123 -13.86 -4.72 -2.95
C LYS A 123 -13.51 -3.34 -3.50
N LYS A 124 -13.76 -2.29 -2.71
CA LYS A 124 -13.41 -0.90 -3.07
C LYS A 124 -11.89 -0.75 -3.15
N PHE A 125 -11.16 -1.30 -2.18
CA PHE A 125 -9.69 -1.30 -2.21
C PHE A 125 -9.17 -2.00 -3.47
N ILE A 126 -9.66 -3.20 -3.78
CA ILE A 126 -9.26 -3.92 -4.99
C ILE A 126 -9.49 -3.09 -6.25
N LYS A 127 -10.69 -2.52 -6.39
CA LYS A 127 -11.04 -1.68 -7.53
C LYS A 127 -10.10 -0.47 -7.63
N THR A 128 -9.87 0.24 -6.52
CA THR A 128 -8.99 1.40 -6.52
C THR A 128 -7.56 1.03 -6.89
N VAL A 129 -7.02 -0.09 -6.37
CA VAL A 129 -5.67 -0.55 -6.77
C VAL A 129 -5.60 -0.84 -8.27
N LYS A 130 -6.62 -1.49 -8.85
CA LYS A 130 -6.68 -1.72 -10.30
C LYS A 130 -6.76 -0.42 -11.10
N ASP A 131 -7.44 0.59 -10.57
CA ASP A 131 -7.56 1.90 -11.22
C ASP A 131 -6.24 2.69 -11.15
N ILE A 132 -5.54 2.72 -10.00
CA ILE A 132 -4.24 3.41 -9.86
C ILE A 132 -3.10 2.73 -10.63
N LEU A 133 -3.16 1.41 -10.83
CA LEU A 133 -2.19 0.68 -11.66
C LEU A 133 -2.16 1.18 -13.11
N LYS A 134 -3.28 1.75 -13.60
CA LYS A 134 -3.41 2.31 -14.95
C LYS A 134 -2.96 3.77 -15.04
N LEU A 135 -2.75 4.45 -13.92
CA LEU A 135 -2.31 5.85 -13.89
C LEU A 135 -0.83 5.97 -14.29
N PRO A 136 -0.38 7.15 -14.75
CA PRO A 136 1.03 7.38 -15.08
C PRO A 136 1.96 7.46 -13.85
N ASN A 137 1.42 7.64 -12.65
CA ASN A 137 2.20 7.80 -11.41
C ASN A 137 3.07 6.56 -11.12
N PRO A 138 4.33 6.72 -10.68
CA PRO A 138 5.09 5.57 -10.21
C PRO A 138 4.43 4.96 -8.98
N ILE A 139 4.58 3.65 -8.81
CA ILE A 139 4.10 2.94 -7.63
C ILE A 139 5.25 2.19 -7.01
N LEU A 140 5.41 2.35 -5.70
CA LEU A 140 6.26 1.50 -4.88
C LEU A 140 5.41 0.86 -3.79
N GLY A 141 5.24 -0.45 -3.85
CA GLY A 141 4.44 -1.17 -2.88
C GLY A 141 5.05 -2.47 -2.44
N SER A 142 4.37 -3.14 -1.54
CA SER A 142 4.61 -4.54 -1.23
C SER A 142 3.36 -5.36 -1.53
N VAL A 143 3.56 -6.62 -1.92
CA VAL A 143 2.49 -7.57 -2.17
C VAL A 143 2.77 -8.86 -1.41
N ALA A 144 1.72 -9.51 -0.91
CA ALA A 144 1.84 -10.76 -0.19
C ALA A 144 2.44 -11.85 -1.10
N LEU A 145 3.33 -12.68 -0.55
CA LEU A 145 3.98 -13.78 -1.31
C LEU A 145 2.99 -14.81 -1.86
N LYS A 146 1.86 -15.01 -1.19
CA LYS A 146 0.81 -15.94 -1.58
C LYS A 146 -0.56 -15.30 -1.36
N GLY A 147 -1.46 -15.51 -2.31
CA GLY A 147 -2.84 -15.06 -2.25
C GLY A 147 -3.59 -15.43 -3.52
N ASP A 148 -4.80 -14.89 -3.67
CA ASP A 148 -5.64 -15.03 -4.86
C ASP A 148 -6.10 -13.65 -5.34
N GLY A 149 -6.75 -13.62 -6.51
CA GLY A 149 -7.26 -12.39 -7.11
C GLY A 149 -6.15 -11.37 -7.33
N LEU A 150 -6.33 -10.14 -6.84
CA LEU A 150 -5.39 -9.03 -7.01
C LEU A 150 -3.95 -9.38 -6.61
N ILE A 151 -3.76 -10.21 -5.59
CA ILE A 151 -2.42 -10.60 -5.11
C ILE A 151 -1.66 -11.44 -6.16
N LYS A 152 -2.36 -12.23 -6.99
CA LYS A 152 -1.78 -13.00 -8.09
C LYS A 152 -1.64 -12.20 -9.38
N GLU A 153 -2.43 -11.14 -9.53
CA GLU A 153 -2.43 -10.30 -10.71
C GLU A 153 -1.27 -9.29 -10.73
N ILE A 154 -0.68 -9.01 -9.56
CA ILE A 154 0.47 -8.11 -9.35
C ILE A 154 1.74 -8.94 -9.18
#